data_AF-A0A1M4NCT1-F1
#
_entry.id   AF-A0A1M4NCT1-F1
#
_cell.length_a   1.000
_cell.length_b   1.000
_cell.length_c   1.000
_cell.angle_alpha   90.00
_cell.angle_beta   90.00
_cell.angle_gamma   90.00
#
_symmetry.space_group_name_H-M   'P 1'
#
loop_
_entity.id
_entity.type
_entity.pdbx_description
1 polymer ?
#
loop_
_entity_poly.entity_id
_entity_poly.type
_entity_poly.pdbx_seq_one_letter_code
_entity_poly.pdbx_strand_id
1 'polypeptide(L)'
;MLAGDKLSEMKLLPSTQACVARIHEIDKEHPELISTYAYVRFIADLFGGRIFPEVLTKSYDIPKEAQNYYAQPDIGNIRDYVMEYHKKFEKLNLSEHMENLFAIEISNVYIYNIAISNELEAKLYLK
;
A
#
# COMPACT_ATOMS: atom_id res chain seq x y z
N MET A 1 6.86 16.86 4.04
CA MET A 1 6.75 15.41 3.73
C MET A 1 7.50 14.62 4.79
N LEU A 2 6.99 13.46 5.21
CA LEU A 2 7.56 12.59 6.25
C LEU A 2 9.06 12.32 6.11
N ALA A 3 9.56 12.11 4.89
CA ALA A 3 10.99 11.85 4.63
C ALA A 3 11.87 13.12 4.54
N GLY A 4 11.27 14.32 4.47
CA GLY A 4 11.99 15.59 4.29
C GLY A 4 12.99 15.53 3.11
N ASP A 5 14.17 16.14 3.31
CA ASP A 5 15.25 16.18 2.32
C ASP A 5 16.02 14.84 2.20
N LYS A 6 15.83 13.92 3.15
CA LYS A 6 16.55 12.64 3.22
C LYS A 6 16.07 11.62 2.19
N LEU A 7 15.01 11.90 1.44
CA LEU A 7 14.48 10.98 0.44
C LEU A 7 15.56 10.55 -0.58
N SER A 8 16.45 11.47 -0.96
CA SER A 8 17.54 11.22 -1.90
C SER A 8 18.64 10.29 -1.35
N GLU A 9 18.72 10.13 -0.04
CA GLU A 9 19.72 9.30 0.66
C GLU A 9 19.18 7.91 1.03
N MET A 10 17.85 7.71 0.93
CA MET A 10 17.21 6.45 1.26
C MET A 10 17.51 5.38 0.20
N LYS A 11 17.90 4.19 0.69
CA LYS A 11 18.08 3.01 -0.17
C LYS A 11 16.86 2.12 -0.04
N LEU A 12 16.36 1.65 -1.19
CA LEU A 12 15.30 0.66 -1.21
C LEU A 12 15.79 -0.63 -0.53
N LEU A 13 14.90 -1.22 0.25
CA LEU A 13 15.12 -2.56 0.80
C LEU A 13 15.03 -3.60 -0.31
N PRO A 14 15.81 -4.69 -0.26
CA PRO A 14 15.60 -5.88 -1.08
C PRO A 14 14.13 -6.32 -1.22
N SER A 15 13.37 -6.38 -0.12
CA SER A 15 11.94 -6.70 -0.16
C SER A 15 11.11 -5.67 -0.93
N THR A 16 11.43 -4.38 -0.80
CA THR A 16 10.77 -3.31 -1.58
C THR A 16 11.14 -3.42 -3.06
N GLN A 17 12.40 -3.70 -3.38
CA GLN A 17 12.84 -3.90 -4.76
C GLN A 17 12.13 -5.09 -5.42
N ALA A 18 11.97 -6.20 -4.69
CA ALA A 18 11.24 -7.37 -5.18
C ALA A 18 9.76 -7.06 -5.46
N CYS A 19 9.10 -6.33 -4.57
CA CYS A 19 7.72 -5.87 -4.76
C CYS A 19 7.58 -4.98 -6.01
N VAL A 20 8.47 -3.98 -6.16
CA VAL A 20 8.48 -3.08 -7.32
C VAL A 20 8.76 -3.84 -8.62
N ALA A 21 9.69 -4.79 -8.60
CA ALA A 21 10.00 -5.62 -9.76
C ALA A 21 8.78 -6.43 -10.21
N ARG A 22 8.02 -7.01 -9.26
CA ARG A 22 6.78 -7.73 -9.57
C ARG A 22 5.72 -6.80 -10.15
N ILE A 23 5.55 -5.59 -9.61
CA ILE A 23 4.63 -4.58 -10.17
C ILE A 23 4.99 -4.26 -11.63
N HIS A 24 6.28 -4.14 -11.96
CA HIS A 24 6.72 -3.91 -13.34
C HIS A 24 6.58 -5.12 -14.27
N GLU A 25 6.63 -6.33 -13.73
CA GLU A 25 6.37 -7.56 -14.48
C GLU A 25 4.88 -7.65 -14.85
N ILE A 26 3.99 -7.50 -13.86
CA ILE A 26 2.55 -7.53 -14.11
C ILE A 26 2.09 -6.39 -15.03
N ASP A 27 2.68 -5.20 -14.94
CA ASP A 27 2.34 -4.07 -15.83
C ASP A 27 2.56 -4.41 -17.31
N LYS A 28 3.55 -5.27 -17.59
CA LYS A 28 3.89 -5.68 -18.96
C LYS A 28 3.05 -6.86 -19.45
N GLU A 29 2.81 -7.82 -18.56
CA GLU A 29 2.19 -9.10 -18.94
C GLU A 29 0.67 -9.14 -18.69
N HIS A 30 0.25 -8.58 -17.56
CA HIS A 30 -1.12 -8.64 -17.02
C HIS A 30 -1.50 -7.35 -16.28
N PRO A 31 -1.58 -6.20 -16.98
CA PRO A 31 -1.77 -4.88 -16.35
C PRO A 31 -3.05 -4.77 -15.50
N GLU A 32 -4.08 -5.57 -15.81
CA GLU A 32 -5.29 -5.71 -14.99
C GLU A 32 -4.99 -6.08 -13.52
N LEU A 33 -3.93 -6.86 -13.28
CA LEU A 33 -3.54 -7.28 -11.94
C LEU A 33 -2.99 -6.14 -11.09
N ILE A 34 -2.59 -5.00 -11.66
CA ILE A 34 -2.19 -3.81 -10.89
C ILE A 34 -3.33 -3.34 -9.99
N SER A 35 -4.58 -3.53 -10.41
CA SER A 35 -5.75 -3.17 -9.60
C SER A 35 -5.79 -3.90 -8.25
N THR A 36 -5.16 -5.07 -8.12
CA THR A 36 -5.02 -5.79 -6.84
C THR A 36 -4.15 -5.03 -5.83
N TYR A 37 -3.05 -4.40 -6.28
CA TYR A 37 -2.19 -3.57 -5.44
C TYR A 37 -2.94 -2.32 -4.97
N ALA A 38 -3.62 -1.64 -5.89
CA ALA A 38 -4.44 -0.48 -5.56
C ALA A 38 -5.54 -0.83 -4.55
N TYR A 39 -6.25 -1.94 -4.78
CA TYR A 39 -7.30 -2.42 -3.87
C TYR A 39 -6.75 -2.72 -2.48
N VAL A 40 -5.71 -3.56 -2.35
CA VAL A 40 -5.18 -3.93 -1.03
C VAL A 40 -4.56 -2.72 -0.32
N ARG A 41 -3.72 -1.93 -1.02
CA ARG A 41 -3.00 -0.81 -0.40
C ARG A 41 -3.90 0.37 -0.06
N PHE A 42 -4.71 0.86 -1.00
CA PHE A 42 -5.50 2.07 -0.77
C PHE A 42 -6.63 1.82 0.23
N ILE A 43 -7.26 0.64 0.21
CA ILE A 43 -8.29 0.30 1.20
C ILE A 43 -7.66 0.17 2.59
N ALA A 44 -6.48 -0.44 2.71
CA ALA A 44 -5.76 -0.51 3.98
C ALA A 44 -5.42 0.89 4.51
N ASP A 45 -4.90 1.78 3.66
CA ASP A 45 -4.52 3.14 4.05
C ASP A 45 -5.74 3.98 4.48
N LEU A 46 -6.85 3.89 3.74
CA LEU A 46 -8.08 4.65 4.03
C LEU A 46 -8.87 4.10 5.22
N PHE A 47 -8.77 2.79 5.51
CA PHE A 47 -9.51 2.17 6.60
C PHE A 47 -8.66 2.05 7.87
N GLY A 48 -7.60 1.23 7.81
CA GLY A 48 -6.72 0.94 8.94
C GLY A 48 -5.64 2.00 9.16
N GLY A 49 -5.15 2.62 8.09
CA GLY A 49 -4.06 3.60 8.14
C GLY A 49 -4.40 4.90 8.87
N ARG A 50 -5.68 5.15 9.16
CA ARG A 50 -6.15 6.37 9.84
C ARG A 50 -5.70 6.51 11.29
N ILE A 51 -5.17 5.46 11.90
CA ILE A 51 -4.55 5.54 13.23
C ILE A 51 -3.16 6.20 13.18
N PHE A 52 -2.44 6.10 12.06
CA PHE A 52 -1.06 6.54 11.97
C PHE A 52 -0.84 8.05 12.14
N PRO A 53 -1.68 8.97 11.62
CA PRO A 53 -1.52 10.41 11.87
C PRO A 53 -1.46 10.75 13.36
N GLU A 54 -2.32 10.11 14.16
CA GLU A 54 -2.34 10.31 15.61
C GLU A 54 -1.07 9.77 16.27
N VAL A 55 -0.63 8.56 15.90
CA VAL A 55 0.61 7.95 16.39
C VAL A 55 1.83 8.81 16.03
N LEU A 56 1.92 9.28 14.79
CA LEU A 56 3.01 10.14 14.31
C LEU A 56 3.08 11.46 15.08
N THR A 57 1.92 12.05 15.37
CA THR A 57 1.86 13.30 16.14
C THR A 57 2.22 13.06 17.60
N LYS A 58 1.61 12.07 18.25
CA LYS A 58 1.70 11.87 19.71
C LYS A 58 2.99 11.17 20.16
N SER A 59 3.53 10.26 19.35
CA SER A 59 4.68 9.43 19.73
C SER A 59 5.99 9.90 19.13
N TYR A 60 5.94 10.69 18.06
CA TYR A 60 7.13 11.09 17.29
C TYR A 60 7.22 12.60 17.03
N ASP A 61 6.30 13.40 17.60
CA ASP A 61 6.24 14.86 17.42
C ASP A 61 6.28 15.32 15.95
N ILE A 62 5.76 14.50 15.04
CA ILE A 62 5.74 14.81 13.61
C ILE A 62 4.62 15.81 13.31
N PRO A 63 4.92 16.98 12.73
CA PRO A 63 3.92 18.00 12.43
C PRO A 63 2.95 17.53 11.33
N LYS A 64 1.71 18.03 11.36
CA LYS A 64 0.64 17.60 10.43
C LYS A 64 1.01 17.85 8.96
N GLU A 65 1.75 18.92 8.68
CA GLU A 65 2.23 19.32 7.36
C GLU A 65 3.25 18.33 6.78
N ALA A 66 3.85 17.48 7.62
CA ALA A 66 4.70 16.39 7.17
C ALA A 66 3.90 15.13 6.82
N GLN A 67 2.65 14.99 7.28
CA GLN A 67 1.83 13.77 7.20
C GLN A 67 1.01 13.66 5.90
N ASN A 68 1.44 14.32 4.81
CA ASN A 68 0.70 14.40 3.54
C ASN A 68 0.31 13.05 2.92
N TYR A 69 1.04 11.97 3.23
CA TYR A 69 0.68 10.61 2.81
C TYR A 69 -0.70 10.17 3.34
N TYR A 70 -1.08 10.64 4.53
CA TYR A 70 -2.34 10.33 5.20
C TYR A 70 -3.39 11.44 5.07
N ALA A 71 -3.15 12.42 4.18
CA ALA A 71 -4.10 13.49 3.90
C ALA A 71 -4.75 13.27 2.52
N GLN A 72 -6.08 13.09 2.51
CA GLN A 72 -6.87 12.81 1.31
C GLN A 72 -8.05 13.78 1.25
N PRO A 73 -7.79 15.08 1.06
CA PRO A 73 -8.83 16.13 1.13
C PRO A 73 -9.90 15.99 0.05
N ASP A 74 -9.57 15.33 -1.07
CA ASP A 74 -10.48 15.14 -2.20
C ASP A 74 -11.40 13.91 -2.02
N ILE A 75 -11.14 13.08 -1.01
CA ILE A 75 -12.02 11.97 -0.64
C ILE A 75 -12.97 12.49 0.44
N GLY A 76 -14.27 12.53 0.11
CA GLY A 76 -15.31 12.95 1.04
C GLY A 76 -15.50 11.97 2.21
N ASN A 77 -16.67 11.34 2.30
CA ASN A 77 -16.86 10.31 3.32
C ASN A 77 -15.99 9.08 3.01
N ILE A 78 -14.92 8.90 3.78
CA ILE A 78 -13.96 7.80 3.60
C ILE A 78 -14.63 6.43 3.67
N ARG A 79 -15.59 6.23 4.60
CA ARG A 79 -16.29 4.95 4.73
C ARG A 79 -17.08 4.64 3.47
N ASP A 80 -17.83 5.61 2.97
CA ASP A 80 -18.63 5.44 1.76
C ASP A 80 -17.72 5.21 0.54
N TYR A 81 -16.61 5.94 0.45
CA TYR A 81 -15.62 5.74 -0.62
C TYR A 81 -15.04 4.32 -0.61
N VAL A 82 -14.61 3.82 0.55
CA VAL A 82 -14.07 2.46 0.71
C VAL A 82 -15.12 1.41 0.34
N MET A 83 -16.37 1.58 0.80
CA MET A 83 -17.46 0.65 0.48
C MET A 83 -17.78 0.66 -1.02
N GLU A 84 -17.83 1.82 -1.67
CA GLU A 84 -18.08 1.93 -3.10
C GLU A 84 -16.90 1.39 -3.94
N TYR A 85 -15.66 1.61 -3.52
CA TYR A 85 -14.48 1.02 -4.16
C TYR A 85 -14.52 -0.50 -4.08
N HIS A 86 -14.80 -1.06 -2.90
CA HIS A 86 -14.92 -2.51 -2.70
C HIS A 86 -16.01 -3.11 -3.58
N LYS A 87 -17.22 -2.51 -3.60
CA LYS A 87 -18.31 -2.96 -4.49
C LYS A 87 -17.93 -2.92 -5.97
N LYS A 88 -17.17 -1.93 -6.42
CA LYS A 88 -16.69 -1.86 -7.81
C LYS A 88 -15.70 -2.97 -8.12
N PHE A 89 -14.81 -3.25 -7.17
CA PHE A 89 -13.82 -4.32 -7.30
C PHE A 89 -14.47 -5.71 -7.34
N GLU A 90 -15.47 -5.98 -6.48
CA GLU A 90 -16.24 -7.23 -6.49
C GLU A 90 -17.08 -7.43 -7.76
N LYS A 91 -17.42 -6.35 -8.46
CA LYS A 91 -18.23 -6.38 -9.69
C LYS A 91 -17.39 -6.40 -10.97
N LEU A 92 -16.08 -6.58 -10.87
CA LEU A 92 -15.23 -6.76 -12.04
C LEU A 92 -15.71 -7.99 -12.82
N ASN A 93 -16.00 -7.80 -14.10
CA ASN A 93 -16.44 -8.88 -14.98
C ASN A 93 -15.21 -9.64 -15.50
N LEU A 94 -14.69 -10.55 -14.67
CA LEU A 94 -13.48 -11.32 -14.93
C LEU A 94 -13.84 -12.73 -15.43
N SER A 95 -12.95 -13.34 -16.21
CA SER A 95 -13.02 -14.78 -16.47
C SER A 95 -12.55 -15.56 -15.24
N GLU A 96 -12.97 -16.82 -15.10
CA GLU A 96 -12.51 -17.70 -14.01
C GLU A 96 -10.97 -17.79 -13.95
N HIS A 97 -10.31 -17.79 -15.10
CA HIS A 97 -8.85 -17.74 -15.16
C HIS A 97 -8.30 -16.45 -14.54
N MET A 98 -8.89 -15.30 -14.88
CA MET A 98 -8.45 -14.01 -14.35
C MET A 98 -8.79 -13.85 -12.87
N GLU A 99 -9.92 -14.37 -12.39
CA GLU A 99 -10.25 -14.41 -10.96
C GLU A 99 -9.17 -15.17 -10.16
N ASN A 100 -8.70 -16.30 -10.68
CA ASN A 100 -7.61 -17.06 -10.07
C ASN A 100 -6.30 -16.25 -10.04
N LEU A 101 -5.95 -15.56 -11.14
CA LEU A 101 -4.78 -14.69 -11.18
C LEU A 101 -4.89 -13.52 -10.19
N PHE A 102 -6.08 -12.92 -10.05
CA PHE A 102 -6.35 -11.89 -9.05
C PHE A 102 -6.15 -12.42 -7.62
N ALA A 103 -6.68 -13.60 -7.31
CA ALA A 103 -6.53 -14.20 -5.99
C ALA A 103 -5.05 -14.47 -5.63
N ILE A 104 -4.28 -14.97 -6.60
CA ILE A 104 -2.84 -15.17 -6.46
C ILE A 104 -2.14 -13.83 -6.24
N GLU A 105 -2.42 -12.83 -7.07
CA GLU A 105 -1.71 -11.55 -6.96
C GLU A 105 -2.09 -10.76 -5.70
N ILE A 106 -3.34 -10.82 -5.24
CA ILE A 106 -3.75 -10.28 -3.93
C ILE A 106 -2.91 -10.93 -2.82
N SER A 107 -2.70 -12.26 -2.89
CA SER A 107 -1.88 -12.98 -1.92
C SER A 107 -0.42 -12.53 -1.97
N ASN A 108 0.13 -12.34 -3.17
CA ASN A 108 1.47 -11.77 -3.37
C ASN A 108 1.58 -10.37 -2.76
N VAL A 109 0.58 -9.51 -2.95
CA VAL A 109 0.57 -8.16 -2.35
C VAL A 109 0.71 -8.24 -0.83
N TYR A 110 -0.05 -9.11 -0.15
CA TYR A 110 0.09 -9.32 1.29
C TYR A 110 1.48 -9.84 1.66
N ILE A 111 2.02 -10.81 0.92
CA ILE A 111 3.36 -11.37 1.15
C ILE A 111 4.43 -10.27 1.05
N TYR A 112 4.38 -9.42 0.02
CA TYR A 112 5.33 -8.31 -0.11
C TYR A 112 5.22 -7.30 1.03
N ASN A 113 3.99 -6.94 1.45
CA ASN A 113 3.78 -6.03 2.58
C ASN A 113 4.35 -6.59 3.90
N ILE A 114 4.16 -7.88 4.14
CA ILE A 114 4.71 -8.58 5.31
C ILE A 114 6.24 -8.64 5.21
N ALA A 115 6.80 -8.99 4.06
CA ALA A 115 8.24 -9.05 3.85
C ALA A 115 8.93 -7.70 4.09
N ILE A 116 8.33 -6.60 3.61
CA ILE A 116 8.84 -5.24 3.85
C ILE A 116 8.79 -4.90 5.35
N SER A 117 7.68 -5.19 6.03
CA SER A 117 7.54 -4.95 7.46
C SER A 117 8.58 -5.74 8.28
N ASN A 118 8.75 -7.03 7.97
CA ASN A 118 9.70 -7.90 8.64
C ASN A 118 11.15 -7.46 8.39
N GLU A 119 11.49 -7.00 7.18
CA GLU A 119 12.83 -6.50 6.89
C GLU A 119 13.12 -5.18 7.63
N LEU A 120 12.14 -4.29 7.73
CA LEU A 120 12.25 -3.07 8.54
C LEU A 120 12.46 -3.41 10.02
N GLU A 121 11.70 -4.34 10.56
CA GLU A 121 11.83 -4.81 11.94
C GLU A 121 13.21 -5.43 12.19
N ALA A 122 13.67 -6.31 11.31
CA ALA A 122 15.00 -6.91 11.39
C ALA A 122 16.10 -5.84 11.37
N LYS A 123 16.00 -4.82 10.51
CA LYS A 123 16.97 -3.71 10.47
C LYS A 123 16.95 -2.85 11.72
N LEU A 124 15.81 -2.73 12.39
CA LEU A 124 15.68 -1.98 13.63
C LEU A 124 16.32 -2.72 14.81
N TYR A 125 16.12 -4.03 14.91
CA TYR A 125 16.47 -4.81 16.11
C TYR A 125 17.69 -5.75 15.96
N LEU A 126 18.06 -6.19 14.75
CA LEU A 126 19.11 -7.19 14.52
C LEU A 126 20.40 -6.59 13.95
N LYS A 127 20.84 -5.44 14.48
CA LYS A 127 22.11 -4.81 14.07
C LYS A 127 23.32 -5.71 14.24
#